data_AF-A0A915U1F9-F1
#
_entry.id   AF-A0A915U1F9-F1
#
_cell.length_a   1.000
_cell.length_b   1.000
_cell.length_c   1.000
_cell.angle_alpha   90.00
_cell.angle_beta   90.00
_cell.angle_gamma   90.00
#
_symmetry.space_group_name_H-M   'P 1'
#
loop_
_entity.id
_entity.type
_entity.pdbx_description
1 polymer ?
#
loop_
_entity_poly.entity_id
_entity_poly.type
_entity_poly.pdbx_seq_one_letter_code
_entity_poly.pdbx_strand_id
1 'polypeptide(L)'
;MADVNPEHMVQEIRDNIKTGDTLKARLVLNHLADVDKTTQNRILYELSRAEPRFSVRLLNYLLTTQPELCESLPVVRETLISHLIAYPEVLIESLRDPQIEDKTIMIETAGELRLEEATQALIDLLGETDDSLQIKLIIETLGLIGDPQCINTLTDYLYSADRELIITAIHALGMVGTPTAMHRLAERMGTDNELDFLILGIFADVQDSVSLEKLNDTLRSHYAHMRTYAKEELIRIGVKSVPVLIENLKEEDDDLLIHTLNVLGDIGDESAIMPIRKLLNSEPRNPNVRFAAYEALARLPLRKGAYTLAAGLTDPEDHVCIAAARAIDRNFNEILAAGIKNLVKNDSDEARHIVKIIVNAQVDNVFLSLAGEEYFQEKALIYLPHAHKDIRDHYVRLLKKHGLDSFAARIGDGTVDAAGRRQKICAVDDSRMILNIYKATLHELGFEPVLFEFPAGALEWLEKEKPALVLTDLNMPEITGIQLTEKIREKYGPSELPIIMVTTQGDAQDHEAAQKVGVNDILIKPFNAESLKKAMGKYITVS
;
A
#
# COMPACT_ATOMS: atom_id res chain seq x y z
N MET A 1 20.21 -66.71 -4.11
CA MET A 1 19.31 -66.07 -5.08
C MET A 1 19.64 -66.65 -6.43
N ALA A 2 18.66 -67.10 -7.21
CA ALA A 2 18.94 -67.57 -8.57
C ALA A 2 19.59 -66.41 -9.34
N ASP A 3 20.72 -66.66 -10.02
CA ASP A 3 21.41 -65.64 -10.81
C ASP A 3 20.41 -65.04 -11.81
N VAL A 4 20.13 -63.76 -11.64
CA VAL A 4 19.29 -62.98 -12.56
C VAL A 4 20.05 -62.92 -13.88
N ASN A 5 19.53 -63.57 -14.94
CA ASN A 5 20.20 -63.60 -16.23
C ASN A 5 19.92 -62.28 -17.01
N PRO A 6 20.94 -61.43 -17.24
CA PRO A 6 20.74 -60.11 -17.84
C PRO A 6 20.12 -60.14 -19.25
N GLU A 7 20.53 -61.10 -20.09
CA GLU A 7 19.98 -61.23 -21.45
C GLU A 7 18.54 -61.72 -21.43
N HIS A 8 18.21 -62.62 -20.49
CA HIS A 8 16.84 -63.08 -20.31
C HIS A 8 15.93 -61.93 -19.88
N MET A 9 16.38 -61.05 -18.97
CA MET A 9 15.59 -59.88 -18.58
C MET A 9 15.31 -58.92 -19.74
N VAL A 10 16.32 -58.58 -20.54
CA VAL A 10 16.13 -57.70 -21.71
C VAL A 10 15.14 -58.33 -22.69
N GLN A 11 15.25 -59.63 -22.94
CA GLN A 11 14.33 -60.35 -23.82
C GLN A 11 12.90 -60.38 -23.26
N GLU A 12 12.76 -60.62 -21.96
CA GLU A 12 11.46 -60.63 -21.28
C GLU A 12 10.77 -59.26 -21.36
N ILE A 13 11.51 -58.16 -21.16
CA ILE A 13 10.98 -56.79 -21.34
C ILE A 13 10.51 -56.58 -22.79
N ARG A 14 11.29 -57.00 -23.79
CA ARG A 14 10.89 -56.89 -25.20
C ARG A 14 9.62 -57.66 -25.51
N ASP A 15 9.46 -58.85 -24.93
CA ASP A 15 8.27 -59.67 -25.15
C ASP A 15 7.06 -59.09 -24.42
N ASN A 16 7.23 -58.54 -23.22
CA ASN A 16 6.18 -57.80 -22.51
C ASN A 16 5.75 -56.52 -23.25
N ILE A 17 6.67 -55.80 -23.89
CA ILE A 17 6.34 -54.64 -24.73
C ILE A 17 5.43 -55.07 -25.90
N LYS A 18 5.70 -56.23 -26.52
CA LYS A 18 4.87 -56.74 -27.63
C LYS A 18 3.49 -57.21 -27.17
N THR A 19 3.40 -57.82 -25.99
CA THR A 19 2.13 -58.35 -25.45
C THR A 19 1.32 -57.30 -24.70
N GLY A 20 1.94 -56.20 -24.27
CA GLY A 20 1.33 -55.18 -23.41
C GLY A 20 1.20 -55.61 -21.94
N ASP A 21 1.93 -56.64 -21.49
CA ASP A 21 1.84 -57.19 -20.14
C ASP A 21 2.63 -56.34 -19.13
N THR A 22 1.99 -55.30 -18.59
CA THR A 22 2.61 -54.38 -17.61
C THR A 22 2.90 -55.07 -16.28
N LEU A 23 2.09 -56.04 -15.87
CA LEU A 23 2.29 -56.76 -14.59
C LEU A 23 3.55 -57.61 -14.64
N LYS A 24 3.74 -58.38 -15.71
CA LYS A 24 4.94 -59.18 -15.89
C LYS A 24 6.18 -58.32 -16.07
N ALA A 25 6.07 -57.19 -16.78
CA ALA A 25 7.16 -56.24 -16.90
C ALA A 25 7.58 -55.65 -15.54
N ARG A 26 6.63 -55.29 -14.67
CA ARG A 26 6.93 -54.81 -13.30
C ARG A 26 7.73 -55.85 -12.49
N LEU A 27 7.37 -57.13 -12.58
CA LEU A 27 8.11 -58.20 -11.91
C LEU A 27 9.57 -58.31 -12.38
N VAL A 28 9.82 -58.11 -13.68
CA VAL A 28 11.18 -58.07 -14.21
C VAL A 28 11.92 -56.82 -13.70
N LEU A 29 11.25 -55.67 -13.68
CA LEU A 29 11.83 -54.40 -13.25
C LEU A 29 12.17 -54.35 -11.75
N ASN A 30 11.57 -55.20 -10.92
CA ASN A 30 11.99 -55.37 -9.51
C ASN A 30 13.44 -55.84 -9.34
N HIS A 31 14.02 -56.44 -10.37
CA HIS A 31 15.41 -56.89 -10.39
C HIS A 31 16.34 -55.94 -11.16
N LEU A 32 15.89 -54.73 -11.50
CA LEU A 32 16.70 -53.77 -12.26
C LEU A 32 17.98 -53.35 -11.51
N ALA A 33 17.91 -53.26 -10.18
CA ALA A 33 19.07 -52.96 -9.33
C ALA A 33 20.10 -54.11 -9.27
N ASP A 34 19.67 -55.35 -9.58
CA ASP A 34 20.50 -56.56 -9.47
C ASP A 34 21.41 -56.78 -10.70
N VAL A 35 21.25 -55.99 -11.77
CA VAL A 35 22.01 -56.12 -13.01
C VAL A 35 22.97 -54.95 -13.24
N ASP A 36 23.99 -55.15 -14.07
CA ASP A 36 24.97 -54.12 -14.38
C ASP A 36 24.37 -52.92 -15.14
N LYS A 37 25.03 -51.77 -15.06
CA LYS A 37 24.57 -50.51 -15.66
C LYS A 37 24.36 -50.58 -17.17
N THR A 38 25.11 -51.42 -17.88
CA THR A 38 24.94 -51.63 -19.33
C THR A 38 23.60 -52.31 -19.60
N THR A 39 23.26 -53.33 -18.80
CA THR A 39 21.98 -54.03 -18.86
C THR A 39 20.83 -53.10 -18.49
N GLN A 40 20.97 -52.32 -17.41
CA GLN A 40 19.97 -51.31 -17.02
C GLN A 40 19.67 -50.34 -18.18
N ASN A 41 20.71 -49.76 -18.79
CA ASN A 41 20.55 -48.85 -19.93
C ASN A 41 19.90 -49.51 -21.14
N ARG A 42 20.19 -50.79 -21.41
CA ARG A 42 19.53 -51.54 -22.49
C ARG A 42 18.05 -51.73 -22.21
N ILE A 43 17.67 -52.09 -20.98
CA ILE A 43 16.25 -52.23 -20.59
C ILE A 43 15.52 -50.89 -20.74
N LEU A 44 16.11 -49.80 -20.23
CA LEU A 44 15.53 -48.47 -20.32
C LEU A 44 15.41 -47.97 -21.77
N TYR A 45 16.38 -48.31 -22.63
CA TYR A 45 16.30 -48.03 -24.07
C TYR A 45 15.17 -48.78 -24.77
N GLU A 46 14.86 -50.02 -24.37
CA GLU A 46 13.69 -50.73 -24.90
C GLU A 46 12.38 -50.08 -24.40
N LEU A 47 12.31 -49.70 -23.13
CA LEU A 47 11.15 -48.98 -22.57
C LEU A 47 10.94 -47.61 -23.22
N SER A 48 12.01 -46.88 -23.54
CA SER A 48 11.93 -45.56 -24.19
C SER A 48 11.40 -45.61 -25.63
N ARG A 49 11.31 -46.81 -26.21
CA ARG A 49 10.78 -47.05 -27.57
C ARG A 49 9.45 -47.79 -27.57
N ALA A 50 8.97 -48.19 -26.40
CA ALA A 50 7.68 -48.84 -26.23
C ALA A 50 6.53 -47.86 -26.54
N GLU A 51 5.32 -48.39 -26.69
CA GLU A 51 4.12 -47.55 -26.79
C GLU A 51 4.02 -46.65 -25.53
N PRO A 52 3.68 -45.36 -25.68
CA PRO A 52 3.80 -44.41 -24.57
C PRO A 52 3.00 -44.78 -23.32
N ARG A 53 1.77 -45.31 -23.43
CA ARG A 53 0.98 -45.72 -22.24
C ARG A 53 1.68 -46.84 -21.48
N PHE A 54 2.24 -47.80 -22.20
CA PHE A 54 3.03 -48.88 -21.58
C PHE A 54 4.29 -48.33 -20.90
N SER A 55 5.02 -47.45 -21.59
CA SER A 55 6.26 -46.86 -21.09
C SER A 55 6.02 -46.00 -19.84
N VAL A 56 5.06 -45.08 -19.89
CA VAL A 56 4.70 -44.17 -18.80
C VAL A 56 4.36 -44.95 -17.52
N ARG A 57 3.53 -45.99 -17.60
CA ARG A 57 3.18 -46.82 -16.43
C ARG A 57 4.38 -47.47 -15.76
N LEU A 58 5.34 -47.96 -16.54
CA LEU A 58 6.50 -48.68 -16.02
C LEU A 58 7.59 -47.74 -15.51
N LEU A 59 7.83 -46.63 -16.22
CA LEU A 59 8.78 -45.61 -15.78
C LEU A 59 8.29 -44.94 -14.48
N ASN A 60 6.99 -44.65 -14.39
CA ASN A 60 6.41 -44.14 -13.14
C ASN A 60 6.54 -45.17 -12.01
N TYR A 61 6.22 -46.44 -12.28
CA TYR A 61 6.40 -47.52 -11.30
C TYR A 61 7.83 -47.60 -10.76
N LEU A 62 8.84 -47.48 -11.62
CA LEU A 62 10.24 -47.45 -11.19
C LEU A 62 10.55 -46.26 -10.28
N LEU A 63 10.08 -45.06 -10.64
CA LEU A 63 10.30 -43.85 -9.83
C LEU A 63 9.68 -43.96 -8.44
N THR A 64 8.49 -44.55 -8.34
CA THR A 64 7.79 -44.72 -7.05
C THR A 64 8.35 -45.86 -6.22
N THR A 65 8.73 -46.99 -6.83
CA THR A 65 9.14 -48.20 -6.08
C THR A 65 10.65 -48.33 -5.86
N GLN A 66 11.46 -47.67 -6.68
CA GLN A 66 12.93 -47.71 -6.61
C GLN A 66 13.55 -46.31 -6.75
N PRO A 67 13.19 -45.34 -5.88
CA PRO A 67 13.64 -43.95 -6.01
C PRO A 67 15.17 -43.81 -5.95
N GLU A 68 15.83 -44.50 -5.02
CA GLU A 68 17.30 -44.47 -4.85
C GLU A 68 18.04 -44.97 -6.10
N LEU A 69 17.50 -45.99 -6.77
CA LEU A 69 18.07 -46.46 -8.04
C LEU A 69 17.91 -45.39 -9.13
N CYS A 70 16.73 -44.78 -9.21
CA CYS A 70 16.40 -43.78 -10.22
C CYS A 70 17.23 -42.50 -10.07
N GLU A 71 17.71 -42.14 -8.88
CA GLU A 71 18.68 -41.04 -8.71
C GLU A 71 19.97 -41.26 -9.53
N SER A 72 20.39 -42.51 -9.66
CA SER A 72 21.57 -42.88 -10.46
C SER A 72 21.28 -43.07 -11.96
N LEU A 73 19.99 -43.02 -12.34
CA LEU A 73 19.45 -43.24 -13.69
C LEU A 73 18.47 -42.12 -14.11
N PRO A 74 18.96 -40.88 -14.33
CA PRO A 74 18.09 -39.73 -14.67
C PRO A 74 17.19 -39.96 -15.89
N VAL A 75 17.65 -40.80 -16.83
CA VAL A 75 16.94 -41.17 -18.05
C VAL A 75 15.54 -41.73 -17.79
N VAL A 76 15.27 -42.32 -16.60
CA VAL A 76 13.93 -42.82 -16.24
C VAL A 76 12.93 -41.65 -16.19
N ARG A 77 13.23 -40.63 -15.38
CA ARG A 77 12.38 -39.44 -15.24
C ARG A 77 12.36 -38.63 -16.54
N GLU A 78 13.51 -38.44 -17.18
CA GLU A 78 13.60 -37.69 -18.45
C GLU A 78 12.75 -38.33 -19.56
N THR A 79 12.78 -39.66 -19.67
CA THR A 79 11.98 -40.39 -20.67
C THR A 79 10.48 -40.32 -20.34
N LEU A 80 10.11 -40.45 -19.06
CA LEU A 80 8.73 -40.32 -18.63
C LEU A 80 8.17 -38.95 -19.00
N ILE A 81 8.85 -37.87 -18.59
CA ILE A 81 8.45 -36.50 -18.90
C ILE A 81 8.44 -36.27 -20.42
N SER A 82 9.46 -36.74 -21.14
CA SER A 82 9.51 -36.62 -22.61
C SER A 82 8.30 -37.26 -23.28
N HIS A 83 7.85 -38.43 -22.82
CA HIS A 83 6.63 -39.06 -23.33
C HIS A 83 5.37 -38.27 -22.98
N LEU A 84 5.24 -37.79 -21.74
CA LEU A 84 4.07 -36.99 -21.32
C LEU A 84 3.96 -35.69 -22.11
N ILE A 85 5.09 -35.03 -22.39
CA ILE A 85 5.14 -33.82 -23.22
C ILE A 85 4.83 -34.13 -24.69
N ALA A 86 5.37 -35.23 -25.23
CA ALA A 86 5.17 -35.60 -26.63
C ALA A 86 3.75 -36.12 -26.92
N TYR A 87 3.07 -36.68 -25.92
CA TYR A 87 1.76 -37.32 -26.04
C TYR A 87 0.80 -36.83 -24.94
N PRO A 88 0.25 -35.60 -25.03
CA PRO A 88 -0.62 -35.02 -24.00
C PRO A 88 -1.88 -35.86 -23.69
N GLU A 89 -2.40 -36.61 -24.67
CA GLU A 89 -3.51 -37.54 -24.46
C GLU A 89 -3.16 -38.65 -23.45
N VAL A 90 -1.90 -39.12 -23.47
CA VAL A 90 -1.42 -40.15 -22.55
C VAL A 90 -1.26 -39.57 -21.15
N LEU A 91 -0.89 -38.28 -21.03
CA LEU A 91 -0.85 -37.58 -19.75
C LEU A 91 -2.24 -37.51 -19.09
N ILE A 92 -3.26 -37.09 -19.85
CA ILE A 92 -4.65 -37.00 -19.35
C ILE A 92 -5.18 -38.39 -18.98
N GLU A 93 -4.93 -39.40 -19.81
CA GLU A 93 -5.30 -40.78 -19.50
C GLU A 93 -4.60 -41.28 -18.23
N SER A 94 -3.33 -40.93 -18.03
CA SER A 94 -2.52 -41.35 -16.87
C SER A 94 -3.02 -40.75 -15.56
N LEU A 95 -3.55 -39.51 -15.57
CA LEU A 95 -4.19 -38.90 -14.40
C LEU A 95 -5.43 -39.69 -13.92
N ARG A 96 -6.07 -40.44 -14.83
CA ARG A 96 -7.25 -41.27 -14.54
C ARG A 96 -6.95 -42.76 -14.41
N ASP A 97 -5.69 -43.16 -14.61
CA ASP A 97 -5.33 -44.57 -14.65
C ASP A 97 -5.22 -45.16 -13.24
N PRO A 98 -6.06 -46.14 -12.86
CA PRO A 98 -5.98 -46.77 -11.54
C PRO A 98 -4.74 -47.64 -11.36
N GLN A 99 -3.99 -47.96 -12.42
CA GLN A 99 -2.71 -48.68 -12.32
C GLN A 99 -1.54 -47.75 -11.94
N ILE A 100 -1.78 -46.44 -11.89
CA ILE A 100 -0.82 -45.41 -11.52
C ILE A 100 -1.25 -44.86 -10.16
N GLU A 101 -0.61 -45.36 -9.11
CA GLU A 101 -0.92 -44.98 -7.72
C GLU A 101 -0.41 -43.56 -7.42
N ASP A 102 0.87 -43.29 -7.67
CA ASP A 102 1.47 -41.97 -7.54
C ASP A 102 1.33 -41.20 -8.87
N LYS A 103 0.54 -40.13 -8.83
CA LYS A 103 0.23 -39.28 -9.98
C LYS A 103 0.99 -37.94 -9.95
N THR A 104 1.92 -37.76 -9.02
CA THR A 104 2.62 -36.49 -8.76
C THR A 104 3.26 -35.93 -10.04
N ILE A 105 4.03 -36.75 -10.77
CA ILE A 105 4.72 -36.31 -12.00
C ILE A 105 3.72 -35.89 -13.08
N MET A 106 2.59 -36.59 -13.20
CA MET A 106 1.55 -36.24 -14.17
C MET A 106 0.89 -34.91 -13.80
N ILE A 107 0.57 -34.69 -12.52
CA ILE A 107 -0.02 -33.45 -12.04
C ILE A 107 0.95 -32.27 -12.31
N GLU A 108 2.22 -32.41 -11.91
CA GLU A 108 3.27 -31.40 -12.17
C GLU A 108 3.42 -31.12 -13.66
N THR A 109 3.53 -32.16 -14.49
CA THR A 109 3.72 -32.01 -15.94
C THR A 109 2.51 -31.33 -16.59
N ALA A 110 1.29 -31.62 -16.15
CA ALA A 110 0.07 -30.97 -16.66
C ALA A 110 0.08 -29.46 -16.37
N GLY A 111 0.54 -29.06 -15.17
CA GLY A 111 0.70 -27.66 -14.79
C GLY A 111 1.79 -26.95 -15.60
N GLU A 112 2.98 -27.56 -15.71
CA GLU A 112 4.09 -26.99 -16.49
C GLU A 112 3.73 -26.75 -17.96
N LEU A 113 2.93 -27.65 -18.54
CA LEU A 113 2.42 -27.53 -19.90
C LEU A 113 1.22 -26.60 -20.04
N ARG A 114 0.61 -26.18 -18.92
CA ARG A 114 -0.67 -25.45 -18.87
C ARG A 114 -1.76 -26.13 -19.71
N LEU A 115 -1.89 -27.44 -19.55
CA LEU A 115 -2.75 -28.28 -20.37
C LEU A 115 -4.22 -28.17 -19.94
N GLU A 116 -5.00 -27.30 -20.58
CA GLU A 116 -6.43 -27.08 -20.26
C GLU A 116 -7.26 -28.37 -20.34
N GLU A 117 -6.96 -29.27 -21.27
CA GLU A 117 -7.67 -30.54 -21.41
C GLU A 117 -7.50 -31.48 -20.20
N ALA A 118 -6.51 -31.22 -19.32
CA ALA A 118 -6.31 -31.96 -18.08
C ALA A 118 -7.18 -31.44 -16.92
N THR A 119 -7.79 -30.25 -17.03
CA THR A 119 -8.52 -29.60 -15.93
C THR A 119 -9.59 -30.50 -15.32
N GLN A 120 -10.44 -31.12 -16.15
CA GLN A 120 -11.49 -32.01 -15.63
C GLN A 120 -10.89 -33.25 -14.95
N ALA A 121 -9.81 -33.82 -15.48
CA ALA A 121 -9.16 -34.98 -14.86
C ALA A 121 -8.55 -34.64 -13.49
N LEU A 122 -8.02 -33.43 -13.33
CA LEU A 122 -7.51 -32.92 -12.05
C LEU A 122 -8.64 -32.64 -11.05
N ILE A 123 -9.76 -32.07 -11.50
CA ILE A 123 -10.96 -31.88 -10.66
C ILE A 123 -11.51 -33.23 -10.19
N ASP A 124 -11.60 -34.21 -11.09
CA ASP A 124 -12.04 -35.57 -10.74
C ASP A 124 -11.10 -36.16 -9.67
N LEU A 125 -9.78 -36.06 -9.88
CA LEU A 125 -8.76 -36.57 -8.95
C LEU A 125 -8.82 -35.90 -7.57
N LEU A 126 -9.10 -34.60 -7.53
CA LEU A 126 -9.26 -33.84 -6.29
C LEU A 126 -10.42 -34.37 -5.43
N GLY A 127 -11.50 -34.85 -6.08
CA GLY A 127 -12.64 -35.45 -5.41
C GLY A 127 -12.42 -36.89 -4.92
N GLU A 128 -11.33 -37.54 -5.33
CA GLU A 128 -11.00 -38.93 -4.98
C GLU A 128 -9.97 -39.04 -3.84
N THR A 129 -9.28 -37.95 -3.49
CA THR A 129 -8.18 -37.95 -2.52
C THR A 129 -8.53 -37.21 -1.23
N ASP A 130 -8.12 -37.78 -0.10
CA ASP A 130 -8.16 -37.14 1.23
C ASP A 130 -6.75 -36.68 1.68
N ASP A 131 -5.72 -36.87 0.86
CA ASP A 131 -4.34 -36.48 1.19
C ASP A 131 -4.11 -34.98 0.98
N SER A 132 -3.88 -34.24 2.07
CA SER A 132 -3.74 -32.78 2.03
C SER A 132 -2.59 -32.32 1.13
N LEU A 133 -1.48 -33.07 1.05
CA LEU A 133 -0.35 -32.72 0.18
C LEU A 133 -0.72 -32.85 -1.31
N GLN A 134 -1.40 -33.94 -1.68
CA GLN A 134 -1.88 -34.13 -3.04
C GLN A 134 -2.99 -33.12 -3.41
N ILE A 135 -3.92 -32.83 -2.50
CA ILE A 135 -4.94 -31.79 -2.67
C ILE A 135 -4.27 -30.44 -2.97
N LYS A 136 -3.29 -30.04 -2.16
CA LYS A 136 -2.54 -28.80 -2.36
C LYS A 136 -1.88 -28.77 -3.75
N LEU A 137 -1.16 -29.82 -4.14
CA LEU A 137 -0.49 -29.92 -5.44
C LEU A 137 -1.49 -29.75 -6.60
N ILE A 138 -2.66 -30.38 -6.51
CA ILE A 138 -3.70 -30.28 -7.54
C ILE A 138 -4.27 -28.86 -7.61
N ILE A 139 -4.54 -28.20 -6.47
CA ILE A 139 -5.03 -26.81 -6.42
C ILE A 139 -4.01 -25.86 -7.07
N GLU A 140 -2.72 -25.99 -6.73
CA GLU A 140 -1.63 -25.20 -7.33
C GLU A 140 -1.57 -25.41 -8.85
N THR A 141 -1.69 -26.67 -9.29
CA THR A 141 -1.66 -27.06 -10.70
C THR A 141 -2.83 -26.49 -11.47
N LEU A 142 -4.05 -26.59 -10.93
CA LEU A 142 -5.25 -26.00 -11.54
C LEU A 142 -5.11 -24.48 -11.71
N GLY A 143 -4.55 -23.82 -10.69
CA GLY A 143 -4.25 -22.39 -10.78
C GLY A 143 -3.20 -22.06 -11.85
N LEU A 144 -2.15 -22.88 -11.98
CA LEU A 144 -1.10 -22.70 -13.00
C LEU A 144 -1.61 -22.93 -14.43
N ILE A 145 -2.53 -23.90 -14.62
CA ILE A 145 -3.21 -24.12 -15.90
C ILE A 145 -4.07 -22.90 -16.25
N GLY A 146 -4.80 -22.36 -15.28
CA GLY A 146 -5.57 -21.13 -15.44
C GLY A 146 -6.92 -21.29 -16.15
N ASP A 147 -7.39 -22.52 -16.34
CA ASP A 147 -8.68 -22.82 -16.98
C ASP A 147 -9.86 -22.39 -16.07
N PRO A 148 -10.76 -21.50 -16.53
CA PRO A 148 -11.90 -21.03 -15.74
C PRO A 148 -12.84 -22.13 -15.23
N GLN A 149 -12.83 -23.33 -15.83
CA GLN A 149 -13.64 -24.47 -15.38
C GLN A 149 -13.37 -24.86 -13.91
N CYS A 150 -12.15 -24.62 -13.40
CA CYS A 150 -11.78 -24.98 -12.03
C CYS A 150 -12.26 -23.99 -10.96
N ILE A 151 -12.77 -22.80 -11.32
CA ILE A 151 -13.06 -21.72 -10.38
C ILE A 151 -14.00 -22.15 -9.25
N ASN A 152 -15.08 -22.87 -9.57
CA ASN A 152 -16.04 -23.31 -8.55
C ASN A 152 -15.38 -24.30 -7.58
N THR A 153 -14.58 -25.24 -8.10
CA THR A 153 -13.83 -26.20 -7.30
C THR A 153 -12.82 -25.51 -6.39
N LEU A 154 -12.03 -24.55 -6.92
CA LEU A 154 -11.08 -23.78 -6.11
C LEU A 154 -11.79 -22.92 -5.05
N THR A 155 -12.99 -22.42 -5.35
CA THR A 155 -13.79 -21.60 -4.42
C THR A 155 -14.17 -22.38 -3.17
N ASP A 156 -14.47 -23.68 -3.29
CA ASP A 156 -14.82 -24.52 -2.13
C ASP A 156 -13.68 -24.56 -1.10
N TYR A 157 -12.42 -24.52 -1.57
CA TYR A 157 -11.23 -24.52 -0.70
C TYR A 157 -10.93 -23.18 -0.02
N LEU A 158 -11.54 -22.08 -0.46
CA LEU A 158 -11.47 -20.81 0.28
C LEU A 158 -12.09 -20.91 1.68
N TYR A 159 -12.96 -21.90 1.88
CA TYR A 159 -13.68 -22.16 3.14
C TYR A 159 -13.24 -23.47 3.81
N SER A 160 -12.06 -24.00 3.43
CA SER A 160 -11.49 -25.19 4.05
C SER A 160 -11.20 -24.98 5.55
N ALA A 161 -11.18 -26.07 6.32
CA ALA A 161 -10.69 -26.06 7.69
C ALA A 161 -9.15 -25.95 7.77
N ASP A 162 -8.45 -26.25 6.67
CA ASP A 162 -6.99 -26.17 6.56
C ASP A 162 -6.56 -24.79 6.02
N ARG A 163 -5.82 -24.03 6.83
CA ARG A 163 -5.33 -22.69 6.48
C ARG A 163 -4.39 -22.71 5.27
N GLU A 164 -3.58 -23.76 5.13
CA GLU A 164 -2.65 -23.88 4.00
C GLU A 164 -3.42 -24.06 2.68
N LEU A 165 -4.50 -24.86 2.70
CA LEU A 165 -5.36 -25.03 1.54
C LEU A 165 -6.12 -23.75 1.19
N ILE A 166 -6.56 -22.96 2.18
CA ILE A 166 -7.17 -21.64 1.92
C ILE A 166 -6.19 -20.74 1.18
N ILE A 167 -4.95 -20.60 1.68
CA ILE A 167 -3.92 -19.75 1.06
C ILE A 167 -3.61 -20.23 -0.36
N THR A 168 -3.50 -21.56 -0.53
CA THR A 168 -3.25 -22.17 -1.85
C THR A 168 -4.37 -21.86 -2.84
N ALA A 169 -5.63 -21.96 -2.40
CA ALA A 169 -6.79 -21.63 -3.23
C ALA A 169 -6.86 -20.14 -3.59
N ILE A 170 -6.50 -19.25 -2.65
CA ILE A 170 -6.41 -17.80 -2.91
C ILE A 170 -5.41 -17.54 -4.06
N HIS A 171 -4.20 -18.10 -3.97
CA HIS A 171 -3.19 -17.96 -5.01
C HIS A 171 -3.63 -18.58 -6.34
N ALA A 172 -4.22 -19.78 -6.31
CA ALA A 172 -4.69 -20.46 -7.51
C ALA A 172 -5.76 -19.64 -8.26
N LEU A 173 -6.75 -19.09 -7.54
CA LEU A 173 -7.75 -18.19 -8.12
C LEU A 173 -7.12 -16.89 -8.66
N GLY A 174 -6.10 -16.36 -7.97
CA GLY A 174 -5.30 -15.24 -8.45
C GLY A 174 -4.62 -15.53 -9.78
N MET A 175 -4.02 -16.73 -9.93
CA MET A 175 -3.37 -17.16 -11.17
C MET A 175 -4.38 -17.39 -12.31
N VAL A 176 -5.57 -17.90 -12.02
CA VAL A 176 -6.68 -18.00 -13.00
C VAL A 176 -7.05 -16.62 -13.54
N GLY A 177 -7.03 -15.57 -12.70
CA GLY A 177 -7.01 -14.18 -13.16
C GLY A 177 -8.27 -13.69 -13.89
N THR A 178 -9.38 -14.44 -13.82
CA THR A 178 -10.65 -14.03 -14.46
C THR A 178 -11.48 -13.12 -13.54
N PRO A 179 -12.37 -12.28 -14.08
CA PRO A 179 -13.28 -11.48 -13.26
C PRO A 179 -14.13 -12.32 -12.30
N THR A 180 -14.53 -13.52 -12.71
CA THR A 180 -15.26 -14.46 -11.85
C THR A 180 -14.39 -14.93 -10.68
N ALA A 181 -13.11 -15.27 -10.91
CA ALA A 181 -12.19 -15.62 -9.84
C ALA A 181 -11.97 -14.44 -8.88
N MET A 182 -11.82 -13.21 -9.40
CA MET A 182 -11.66 -12.02 -8.58
C MET A 182 -12.89 -11.75 -7.72
N HIS A 183 -14.10 -11.95 -8.26
CA HIS A 183 -15.33 -11.87 -7.48
C HIS A 183 -15.36 -12.89 -6.33
N ARG A 184 -14.93 -14.14 -6.55
CA ARG A 184 -14.86 -15.17 -5.49
C ARG A 184 -13.89 -14.79 -4.38
N LEU A 185 -12.73 -14.23 -4.73
CA LEU A 185 -11.80 -13.70 -3.75
C LEU A 185 -12.40 -12.51 -3.00
N ALA A 186 -13.12 -11.62 -3.67
CA ALA A 186 -13.74 -10.46 -3.03
C ALA A 186 -14.86 -10.87 -2.04
N GLU A 187 -15.63 -11.92 -2.34
CA GLU A 187 -16.63 -12.51 -1.44
C GLU A 187 -15.99 -13.13 -0.18
N ARG A 188 -14.75 -13.61 -0.29
CA ARG A 188 -14.02 -14.22 0.82
C ARG A 188 -13.50 -13.21 1.84
N MET A 189 -13.33 -11.95 1.45
CA MET A 189 -12.72 -10.93 2.30
C MET A 189 -13.57 -10.55 3.52
N GLY A 190 -12.92 -9.97 4.54
CA GLY A 190 -13.58 -9.35 5.70
C GLY A 190 -13.70 -10.24 6.93
N THR A 191 -13.05 -11.41 6.92
CA THR A 191 -13.07 -12.36 8.06
C THR A 191 -11.72 -12.51 8.75
N ASP A 192 -10.62 -12.25 8.04
CA ASP A 192 -9.24 -12.45 8.50
C ASP A 192 -8.37 -11.45 7.77
N ASN A 193 -7.77 -10.52 8.51
CA ASN A 193 -6.98 -9.43 7.93
C ASN A 193 -5.73 -9.93 7.19
N GLU A 194 -5.13 -11.06 7.59
CA GLU A 194 -3.95 -11.63 6.90
C GLU A 194 -4.35 -12.18 5.52
N LEU A 195 -5.49 -12.86 5.43
CA LEU A 195 -6.02 -13.34 4.15
C LEU A 195 -6.46 -12.18 3.26
N ASP A 196 -7.06 -11.14 3.85
CA ASP A 196 -7.47 -9.95 3.11
C ASP A 196 -6.27 -9.23 2.48
N PHE A 197 -5.12 -9.17 3.17
CA PHE A 197 -3.88 -8.64 2.59
C PHE A 197 -3.41 -9.45 1.38
N LEU A 198 -3.47 -10.78 1.47
CA LEU A 198 -3.10 -11.67 0.37
C LEU A 198 -3.98 -11.42 -0.86
N ILE A 199 -5.29 -11.32 -0.64
CA ILE A 199 -6.29 -11.06 -1.69
C ILE A 199 -6.10 -9.67 -2.29
N LEU A 200 -5.85 -8.64 -1.47
CA LEU A 200 -5.61 -7.27 -1.95
C LEU A 200 -4.32 -7.18 -2.78
N GLY A 201 -3.28 -7.93 -2.42
CA GLY A 201 -2.07 -8.04 -3.24
C GLY A 201 -2.36 -8.60 -4.63
N ILE A 202 -3.17 -9.67 -4.71
CA ILE A 202 -3.62 -10.23 -5.99
C ILE A 202 -4.41 -9.19 -6.80
N PHE A 203 -5.32 -8.45 -6.16
CA PHE A 203 -6.07 -7.38 -6.83
C PHE A 203 -5.17 -6.27 -7.37
N ALA A 204 -4.11 -5.92 -6.63
CA ALA A 204 -3.16 -4.91 -7.07
C ALA A 204 -2.31 -5.36 -8.26
N ASP A 205 -2.08 -6.66 -8.40
CA ASP A 205 -1.39 -7.25 -9.55
C ASP A 205 -2.31 -7.41 -10.77
N VAL A 206 -3.56 -7.85 -10.57
CA VAL A 206 -4.54 -8.11 -11.64
C VAL A 206 -5.12 -6.81 -12.23
N GLN A 207 -5.47 -5.84 -11.38
CA GLN A 207 -5.92 -4.49 -11.78
C GLN A 207 -7.14 -4.47 -12.72
N ASP A 208 -8.02 -5.47 -12.64
CA ASP A 208 -9.30 -5.45 -13.36
C ASP A 208 -10.33 -4.58 -12.61
N SER A 209 -11.52 -4.41 -13.19
CA SER A 209 -12.55 -3.54 -12.62
C SER A 209 -12.93 -3.94 -11.20
N VAL A 210 -13.07 -5.25 -10.93
CA VAL A 210 -13.46 -5.80 -9.63
C VAL A 210 -12.36 -5.56 -8.60
N SER A 211 -11.12 -5.83 -8.98
CA SER A 211 -9.93 -5.65 -8.16
C SER A 211 -9.73 -4.19 -7.75
N LEU A 212 -9.84 -3.26 -8.71
CA LEU A 212 -9.70 -1.83 -8.45
C LEU A 212 -10.83 -1.30 -7.57
N GLU A 213 -12.07 -1.74 -7.80
CA GLU A 213 -13.22 -1.40 -6.95
C GLU A 213 -13.01 -1.89 -5.52
N LYS A 214 -12.51 -3.11 -5.33
CA LYS A 214 -12.30 -3.66 -3.99
C LYS A 214 -11.12 -3.02 -3.25
N LEU A 215 -10.04 -2.69 -3.94
CA LEU A 215 -8.95 -1.86 -3.38
C LEU A 215 -9.47 -0.49 -2.97
N ASN A 216 -10.28 0.15 -3.82
CA ASN A 216 -10.90 1.44 -3.53
C ASN A 216 -11.85 1.38 -2.30
N ASP A 217 -12.68 0.35 -2.21
CA ASP A 217 -13.58 0.16 -1.07
C ASP A 217 -12.84 -0.05 0.24
N THR A 218 -11.64 -0.63 0.19
CA THR A 218 -10.78 -0.84 1.36
C THR A 218 -10.31 0.48 1.98
N LEU A 219 -10.40 1.62 1.27
CA LEU A 219 -10.22 2.95 1.86
C LEU A 219 -11.23 3.23 2.99
N ARG A 220 -12.38 2.55 3.02
CA ARG A 220 -13.40 2.66 4.09
C ARG A 220 -13.21 1.67 5.24
N SER A 221 -12.17 0.82 5.19
CA SER A 221 -11.94 -0.17 6.24
C SER A 221 -11.82 0.50 7.61
N HIS A 222 -12.39 -0.10 8.65
CA HIS A 222 -12.18 0.36 10.04
C HIS A 222 -10.74 0.13 10.54
N TYR A 223 -9.96 -0.68 9.82
CA TYR A 223 -8.58 -1.00 10.17
C TYR A 223 -7.60 -0.08 9.44
N ALA A 224 -6.89 0.76 10.20
CA ALA A 224 -5.94 1.74 9.67
C ALA A 224 -4.84 1.11 8.78
N HIS A 225 -4.34 -0.07 9.14
CA HIS A 225 -3.33 -0.77 8.35
C HIS A 225 -3.85 -1.21 6.97
N MET A 226 -5.12 -1.66 6.88
CA MET A 226 -5.73 -2.01 5.58
C MET A 226 -5.94 -0.77 4.72
N ARG A 227 -6.41 0.34 5.30
CA ARG A 227 -6.54 1.62 4.58
C ARG A 227 -5.19 2.10 4.05
N THR A 228 -4.14 1.98 4.86
CA THR A 228 -2.78 2.40 4.49
C THR A 228 -2.26 1.58 3.32
N TYR A 229 -2.39 0.26 3.39
CA TYR A 229 -2.03 -0.63 2.28
C TYR A 229 -2.82 -0.29 1.02
N ALA A 230 -4.15 -0.19 1.08
CA ALA A 230 -4.96 0.18 -0.08
C ALA A 230 -4.51 1.50 -0.72
N LYS A 231 -4.15 2.52 0.08
CA LYS A 231 -3.59 3.79 -0.44
C LYS A 231 -2.27 3.55 -1.18
N GLU A 232 -1.33 2.84 -0.57
CA GLU A 232 -0.02 2.55 -1.19
C GLU A 232 -0.16 1.77 -2.50
N GLU A 233 -1.04 0.77 -2.52
CA GLU A 233 -1.34 -0.04 -3.70
C GLU A 233 -1.99 0.79 -4.81
N LEU A 234 -3.01 1.60 -4.50
CA LEU A 234 -3.69 2.47 -5.47
C LEU A 234 -2.75 3.56 -6.04
N ILE A 235 -1.83 4.08 -5.22
CA ILE A 235 -0.78 5.01 -5.65
C ILE A 235 0.20 4.30 -6.58
N ARG A 236 0.65 3.09 -6.23
CA ARG A 236 1.57 2.29 -7.06
C ARG A 236 0.96 1.97 -8.43
N ILE A 237 -0.33 1.64 -8.46
CA ILE A 237 -1.09 1.38 -9.70
C ILE A 237 -1.17 2.66 -10.56
N GLY A 238 -1.26 3.83 -9.94
CA GLY A 238 -1.20 5.13 -10.61
C GLY A 238 -2.46 5.47 -11.41
N VAL A 239 -2.30 5.98 -12.63
CA VAL A 239 -3.40 6.54 -13.45
C VAL A 239 -4.60 5.60 -13.64
N LYS A 240 -4.38 4.27 -13.63
CA LYS A 240 -5.47 3.29 -13.76
C LYS A 240 -6.47 3.31 -12.59
N SER A 241 -6.06 3.73 -11.39
CA SER A 241 -6.95 3.80 -10.22
C SER A 241 -7.76 5.11 -10.17
N VAL A 242 -7.35 6.13 -10.93
CA VAL A 242 -7.97 7.47 -10.92
C VAL A 242 -9.47 7.46 -11.24
N PRO A 243 -9.98 6.69 -12.24
CA PRO A 243 -11.41 6.67 -12.53
C PRO A 243 -12.27 6.22 -11.34
N VAL A 244 -11.87 5.16 -10.61
CA VAL A 244 -12.64 4.66 -9.47
C VAL A 244 -12.56 5.62 -8.27
N LEU A 245 -11.40 6.26 -8.07
CA LEU A 245 -11.22 7.28 -7.03
C LEU A 245 -12.06 8.54 -7.30
N ILE A 246 -12.19 8.96 -8.56
CA ILE A 246 -13.04 10.11 -8.93
C ILE A 246 -14.51 9.86 -8.58
N GLU A 247 -14.99 8.62 -8.66
CA GLU A 247 -16.37 8.29 -8.30
C GLU A 247 -16.64 8.51 -6.81
N ASN A 248 -15.66 8.27 -5.93
CA ASN A 248 -15.80 8.55 -4.49
C ASN A 248 -16.08 10.03 -4.19
N LEU A 249 -15.65 10.97 -5.07
CA LEU A 249 -15.87 12.40 -4.87
C LEU A 249 -17.34 12.83 -4.97
N LYS A 250 -18.25 11.89 -5.28
CA LYS A 250 -19.70 12.09 -5.32
C LYS A 250 -20.39 11.63 -4.03
N GLU A 251 -19.67 10.92 -3.15
CA GLU A 251 -20.18 10.39 -1.90
C GLU A 251 -20.20 11.45 -0.80
N GLU A 252 -20.98 11.21 0.27
CA GLU A 252 -21.10 12.11 1.43
C GLU A 252 -20.23 11.69 2.63
N ASP A 253 -19.41 10.65 2.47
CA ASP A 253 -18.51 10.14 3.50
C ASP A 253 -17.21 10.96 3.55
N ASP A 254 -17.08 11.81 4.58
CA ASP A 254 -15.94 12.70 4.75
C ASP A 254 -14.60 11.96 4.86
N ASP A 255 -14.54 10.80 5.55
CA ASP A 255 -13.29 10.07 5.75
C ASP A 255 -12.81 9.43 4.44
N LEU A 256 -13.75 8.84 3.69
CA LEU A 256 -13.49 8.37 2.34
C LEU A 256 -13.00 9.50 1.43
N LEU A 257 -13.66 10.66 1.46
CA LEU A 257 -13.30 11.80 0.63
C LEU A 257 -11.86 12.25 0.93
N ILE A 258 -11.51 12.39 2.21
CA ILE A 258 -10.14 12.76 2.62
C ILE A 258 -9.12 11.75 2.10
N HIS A 259 -9.37 10.45 2.29
CA HIS A 259 -8.46 9.40 1.81
C HIS A 259 -8.34 9.37 0.29
N THR A 260 -9.45 9.54 -0.42
CA THR A 260 -9.50 9.63 -1.89
C THR A 260 -8.69 10.82 -2.40
N LEU A 261 -8.88 12.00 -1.80
CA LEU A 261 -8.18 13.22 -2.20
C LEU A 261 -6.67 13.11 -1.99
N ASN A 262 -6.23 12.51 -0.89
CA ASN A 262 -4.81 12.24 -0.64
C ASN A 262 -4.22 11.34 -1.74
N VAL A 263 -4.88 10.22 -2.05
CA VAL A 263 -4.44 9.27 -3.09
C VAL A 263 -4.40 9.94 -4.46
N LEU A 264 -5.44 10.69 -4.84
CA LEU A 264 -5.48 11.43 -6.12
C LEU A 264 -4.35 12.46 -6.21
N GLY A 265 -4.07 13.17 -5.11
CA GLY A 265 -2.97 14.12 -5.02
C GLY A 265 -1.60 13.46 -5.20
N ASP A 266 -1.39 12.29 -4.59
CA ASP A 266 -0.12 11.55 -4.66
C ASP A 266 0.09 10.86 -6.01
N ILE A 267 -0.99 10.42 -6.68
CA ILE A 267 -0.92 9.94 -8.07
C ILE A 267 -0.55 11.08 -9.03
N GLY A 268 -1.11 12.27 -8.81
CA GLY A 268 -0.74 13.46 -9.57
C GLY A 268 -1.36 13.56 -10.98
N ASP A 269 -2.43 12.82 -11.28
CA ASP A 269 -3.04 12.81 -12.63
C ASP A 269 -3.98 14.00 -12.88
N GLU A 270 -3.79 14.68 -14.04
CA GLU A 270 -4.53 15.89 -14.41
C GLU A 270 -6.05 15.68 -14.51
N SER A 271 -6.55 14.45 -14.76
CA SER A 271 -7.98 14.18 -14.88
C SER A 271 -8.75 14.38 -13.56
N ALA A 272 -8.06 14.32 -12.41
CA ALA A 272 -8.66 14.55 -11.10
C ALA A 272 -8.99 16.03 -10.81
N ILE A 273 -8.39 16.97 -11.54
CA ILE A 273 -8.50 18.42 -11.25
C ILE A 273 -9.95 18.92 -11.30
N MET A 274 -10.68 18.58 -12.36
CA MET A 274 -12.06 19.04 -12.55
C MET A 274 -13.04 18.44 -11.52
N PRO A 275 -13.00 17.13 -11.23
CA PRO A 275 -13.74 16.52 -10.13
C PRO A 275 -13.48 17.17 -8.77
N ILE A 276 -12.20 17.38 -8.39
CA ILE A 276 -11.86 17.99 -7.09
C ILE A 276 -12.39 19.43 -7.00
N ARG A 277 -12.31 20.21 -8.08
CA ARG A 277 -12.91 21.55 -8.13
C ARG A 277 -14.42 21.52 -8.02
N LYS A 278 -15.08 20.53 -8.62
CA LYS A 278 -16.53 20.36 -8.51
C LYS A 278 -16.93 20.07 -7.05
N LEU A 279 -16.15 19.24 -6.34
CA LEU A 279 -16.33 19.00 -4.91
C LEU A 279 -16.17 20.27 -4.08
N LEU A 280 -15.14 21.10 -4.34
CA LEU A 280 -14.99 22.38 -3.64
C LEU A 280 -16.17 23.33 -3.90
N ASN A 281 -16.69 23.37 -5.12
CA ASN A 281 -17.84 24.20 -5.48
C ASN A 281 -19.15 23.76 -4.82
N SER A 282 -19.25 22.53 -4.31
CA SER A 282 -20.39 22.11 -3.49
C SER A 282 -20.27 22.52 -2.01
N GLU A 283 -19.22 23.28 -1.65
CA GLU A 283 -18.97 23.80 -0.30
C GLU A 283 -19.06 22.71 0.78
N PRO A 284 -18.16 21.71 0.78
CA PRO A 284 -18.18 20.63 1.76
C PRO A 284 -18.17 21.20 3.18
N ARG A 285 -19.10 20.76 4.04
CA ARG A 285 -19.23 21.29 5.41
C ARG A 285 -17.97 21.01 6.23
N ASN A 286 -17.40 19.82 6.06
CA ASN A 286 -16.23 19.40 6.78
C ASN A 286 -14.97 20.14 6.26
N PRO A 287 -14.31 20.96 7.09
CA PRO A 287 -13.12 21.70 6.67
C PRO A 287 -11.95 20.78 6.27
N ASN A 288 -11.93 19.54 6.76
CA ASN A 288 -10.89 18.55 6.48
C ASN A 288 -10.95 18.09 5.03
N VAL A 289 -12.17 17.94 4.49
CA VAL A 289 -12.40 17.62 3.08
C VAL A 289 -11.93 18.78 2.20
N ARG A 290 -12.26 20.03 2.59
CA ARG A 290 -11.80 21.23 1.86
C ARG A 290 -10.28 21.36 1.88
N PHE A 291 -9.66 21.14 3.05
CA PHE A 291 -8.21 21.10 3.22
C PHE A 291 -7.56 20.06 2.32
N ALA A 292 -8.04 18.81 2.37
CA ALA A 292 -7.51 17.70 1.55
C ALA A 292 -7.64 18.00 0.05
N ALA A 293 -8.73 18.65 -0.36
CA ALA A 293 -8.96 19.03 -1.76
C ALA A 293 -7.94 20.09 -2.24
N TYR A 294 -7.66 21.10 -1.42
CA TYR A 294 -6.61 22.07 -1.75
C TYR A 294 -5.21 21.44 -1.76
N GLU A 295 -4.93 20.54 -0.82
CA GLU A 295 -3.67 19.80 -0.79
C GLU A 295 -3.46 18.93 -2.03
N ALA A 296 -4.50 18.21 -2.45
CA ALA A 296 -4.47 17.43 -3.69
C ALA A 296 -4.20 18.35 -4.90
N LEU A 297 -4.91 19.48 -5.00
CA LEU A 297 -4.71 20.47 -6.07
C LEU A 297 -3.31 21.11 -6.04
N ALA A 298 -2.67 21.20 -4.87
CA ALA A 298 -1.28 21.67 -4.74
C ALA A 298 -0.25 20.66 -5.27
N ARG A 299 -0.61 19.37 -5.39
CA ARG A 299 0.24 18.30 -5.93
C ARG A 299 -0.02 18.05 -7.42
N LEU A 300 -1.11 18.60 -7.96
CA LEU A 300 -1.53 18.48 -9.35
C LEU A 300 -1.01 19.63 -10.23
N PRO A 301 -0.68 19.39 -11.51
CA PRO A 301 -0.23 20.44 -12.43
C PRO A 301 -1.43 21.25 -12.98
N LEU A 302 -1.75 22.39 -12.36
CA LEU A 302 -2.92 23.20 -12.74
C LEU A 302 -2.59 24.18 -13.89
N ARG A 303 -2.79 23.75 -15.14
CA ARG A 303 -2.52 24.61 -16.32
C ARG A 303 -3.55 25.73 -16.54
N LYS A 304 -4.80 25.55 -16.08
CA LYS A 304 -5.92 26.48 -16.33
C LYS A 304 -6.86 26.59 -15.13
N GLY A 305 -7.49 27.75 -14.96
CA GLY A 305 -8.54 27.96 -13.96
C GLY A 305 -8.04 28.02 -12.52
N ALA A 306 -6.73 28.17 -12.29
CA ALA A 306 -6.18 28.23 -10.94
C ALA A 306 -6.74 29.39 -10.11
N TYR A 307 -7.27 30.45 -10.75
CA TYR A 307 -7.94 31.57 -10.07
C TYR A 307 -9.11 31.14 -9.17
N THR A 308 -9.76 30.01 -9.43
CA THR A 308 -10.85 29.50 -8.56
C THR A 308 -10.34 29.08 -7.18
N LEU A 309 -9.03 28.82 -7.05
CA LEU A 309 -8.42 28.50 -5.76
C LEU A 309 -8.43 29.69 -4.79
N ALA A 310 -8.51 30.92 -5.30
CA ALA A 310 -8.50 32.12 -4.47
C ALA A 310 -9.67 32.19 -3.50
N ALA A 311 -10.79 31.51 -3.79
CA ALA A 311 -11.92 31.37 -2.88
C ALA A 311 -11.54 30.71 -1.54
N GLY A 312 -10.55 29.82 -1.56
CA GLY A 312 -10.04 29.17 -0.35
C GLY A 312 -9.27 30.09 0.58
N LEU A 313 -8.78 31.25 0.11
CA LEU A 313 -8.11 32.23 0.97
C LEU A 313 -9.06 32.92 1.95
N THR A 314 -10.37 32.82 1.71
CA THR A 314 -11.44 33.40 2.53
C THR A 314 -12.23 32.33 3.27
N ASP A 315 -11.71 31.10 3.38
CA ASP A 315 -12.34 30.04 4.17
C ASP A 315 -12.41 30.46 5.66
N PRO A 316 -13.47 30.08 6.41
CA PRO A 316 -13.54 30.36 7.84
C PRO A 316 -12.43 29.69 8.66
N GLU A 317 -11.80 28.64 8.14
CA GLU A 317 -10.77 27.89 8.85
C GLU A 317 -9.36 28.17 8.32
N ASP A 318 -8.48 28.72 9.18
CA ASP A 318 -7.10 29.11 8.84
C ASP A 318 -6.29 28.01 8.12
N HIS A 319 -6.46 26.75 8.52
CA HIS A 319 -5.72 25.65 7.91
C HIS A 319 -6.15 25.38 6.46
N VAL A 320 -7.44 25.56 6.13
CA VAL A 320 -7.94 25.48 4.75
C VAL A 320 -7.37 26.65 3.94
N CYS A 321 -7.35 27.86 4.52
CA CYS A 321 -6.72 29.02 3.91
C CYS A 321 -5.23 28.80 3.59
N ILE A 322 -4.49 28.17 4.50
CA ILE A 322 -3.07 27.84 4.31
C ILE A 322 -2.88 26.82 3.18
N ALA A 323 -3.71 25.77 3.12
CA ALA A 323 -3.67 24.80 2.03
C ALA A 323 -3.98 25.45 0.68
N ALA A 324 -5.01 26.30 0.62
CA ALA A 324 -5.37 27.06 -0.56
C ALA A 324 -4.23 28.00 -1.01
N ALA A 325 -3.62 28.73 -0.07
CA ALA A 325 -2.48 29.60 -0.36
C ALA A 325 -1.32 28.84 -1.00
N ARG A 326 -1.00 27.64 -0.50
CA ARG A 326 0.05 26.79 -1.06
C ARG A 326 -0.29 26.23 -2.43
N ALA A 327 -1.54 25.79 -2.63
CA ALA A 327 -2.02 25.36 -3.94
C ALA A 327 -1.88 26.47 -4.98
N ILE A 328 -2.19 27.71 -4.58
CA ILE A 328 -2.02 28.91 -5.40
C ILE A 328 -0.54 29.19 -5.68
N ASP A 329 0.33 29.12 -4.68
CA ASP A 329 1.75 29.43 -4.79
C ASP A 329 2.51 28.47 -5.70
N ARG A 330 2.18 27.18 -5.63
CA ARG A 330 2.74 26.15 -6.52
C ARG A 330 2.27 26.29 -7.97
N ASN A 331 1.06 26.81 -8.16
CA ASN A 331 0.46 27.00 -9.48
C ASN A 331 0.43 28.48 -9.89
N PHE A 332 1.35 29.27 -9.33
CA PHE A 332 1.33 30.72 -9.41
C PHE A 332 1.43 31.22 -10.86
N ASN A 333 0.61 32.22 -11.19
CA ASN A 333 0.64 32.91 -12.49
C ASN A 333 0.09 34.35 -12.36
N GLU A 334 0.29 35.16 -13.38
CA GLU A 334 -0.11 36.58 -13.38
C GLU A 334 -1.62 36.81 -13.17
N ILE A 335 -2.47 35.89 -13.65
CA ILE A 335 -3.93 36.00 -13.48
C ILE A 335 -4.30 35.79 -12.01
N LEU A 336 -3.71 34.79 -11.37
CA LEU A 336 -3.83 34.55 -9.93
C LEU A 336 -3.35 35.75 -9.13
N ALA A 337 -2.18 36.31 -9.49
CA ALA A 337 -1.61 37.47 -8.83
C ALA A 337 -2.59 38.65 -8.83
N ALA A 338 -3.23 38.95 -9.96
CA ALA A 338 -4.21 40.02 -10.07
C ALA A 338 -5.44 39.79 -9.17
N GLY A 339 -5.93 38.54 -9.08
CA GLY A 339 -7.03 38.16 -8.19
C GLY A 339 -6.68 38.39 -6.71
N ILE A 340 -5.51 37.92 -6.28
CA ILE A 340 -5.04 38.06 -4.88
C ILE A 340 -4.81 39.53 -4.54
N LYS A 341 -4.22 40.32 -5.46
CA LYS A 341 -4.05 41.77 -5.29
C LYS A 341 -5.38 42.45 -5.00
N ASN A 342 -6.44 42.11 -5.72
CA ASN A 342 -7.77 42.66 -5.48
C ASN A 342 -8.34 42.26 -4.11
N LEU A 343 -8.12 41.02 -3.66
CA LEU A 343 -8.59 40.54 -2.35
C LEU A 343 -7.93 41.29 -1.18
N VAL A 344 -6.65 41.63 -1.30
CA VAL A 344 -5.90 42.28 -0.21
C VAL A 344 -5.81 43.80 -0.33
N LYS A 345 -6.41 44.39 -1.38
CA LYS A 345 -6.34 45.83 -1.69
C LYS A 345 -7.04 46.71 -0.66
N ASN A 346 -8.22 46.29 -0.21
CA ASN A 346 -9.04 47.09 0.70
C ASN A 346 -8.53 46.93 2.14
N ASP A 347 -8.81 47.91 3.00
CA ASP A 347 -8.51 47.81 4.43
C ASP A 347 -9.68 47.18 5.20
N SER A 348 -9.91 45.90 4.94
CA SER A 348 -10.90 45.08 5.67
C SER A 348 -10.21 44.04 6.56
N ASP A 349 -10.93 43.51 7.53
CA ASP A 349 -10.39 42.47 8.41
C ASP A 349 -10.10 41.17 7.63
N GLU A 350 -10.89 40.87 6.60
CA GLU A 350 -10.63 39.76 5.67
C GLU A 350 -9.32 39.97 4.91
N ALA A 351 -9.08 41.17 4.38
CA ALA A 351 -7.83 41.47 3.68
C ALA A 351 -6.60 41.33 4.59
N ARG A 352 -6.71 41.77 5.86
CA ARG A 352 -5.66 41.59 6.87
C ARG A 352 -5.45 40.12 7.21
N HIS A 353 -6.53 39.36 7.33
CA HIS A 353 -6.48 37.92 7.57
C HIS A 353 -5.78 37.17 6.42
N ILE A 354 -6.12 37.45 5.17
CA ILE A 354 -5.46 36.86 4.00
C ILE A 354 -3.95 37.15 4.01
N VAL A 355 -3.55 38.37 4.36
CA VAL A 355 -2.11 38.72 4.48
C VAL A 355 -1.44 37.92 5.60
N LYS A 356 -2.09 37.74 6.76
CA LYS A 356 -1.61 36.84 7.83
C LYS A 356 -1.41 35.41 7.31
N ILE A 357 -2.37 34.87 6.56
CA ILE A 357 -2.29 33.54 5.96
C ILE A 357 -1.12 33.42 4.99
N ILE A 358 -0.94 34.38 4.06
CA ILE A 358 0.16 34.40 3.08
C ILE A 358 1.51 34.34 3.78
N VAL A 359 1.68 35.13 4.86
CA VAL A 359 2.91 35.15 5.66
C VAL A 359 3.12 33.82 6.40
N ASN A 360 2.09 33.29 7.06
CA ASN A 360 2.23 32.07 7.86
C ASN A 360 2.42 30.81 7.00
N ALA A 361 1.79 30.77 5.83
CA ALA A 361 1.89 29.65 4.89
C ALA A 361 3.28 29.56 4.22
N GLN A 362 4.06 30.65 4.26
CA GLN A 362 5.37 30.80 3.58
C GLN A 362 5.27 30.62 2.06
N VAL A 363 4.30 31.29 1.45
CA VAL A 363 4.05 31.23 0.00
C VAL A 363 4.83 32.33 -0.73
N ASP A 364 6.04 31.99 -1.17
CA ASP A 364 7.05 32.94 -1.63
C ASP A 364 6.65 33.68 -2.92
N ASN A 365 6.07 32.98 -3.90
CA ASN A 365 5.69 33.59 -5.18
C ASN A 365 4.53 34.57 -4.98
N VAL A 366 3.52 34.16 -4.21
CA VAL A 366 2.39 35.00 -3.84
C VAL A 366 2.88 36.22 -3.07
N PHE A 367 3.69 36.02 -2.03
CA PHE A 367 4.24 37.11 -1.22
C PHE A 367 5.01 38.12 -2.08
N LEU A 368 5.93 37.66 -2.93
CA LEU A 368 6.74 38.53 -3.79
C LEU A 368 5.88 39.32 -4.79
N SER A 369 4.82 38.72 -5.32
CA SER A 369 3.91 39.40 -6.25
C SER A 369 3.16 40.59 -5.62
N LEU A 370 3.00 40.56 -4.29
CA LEU A 370 2.35 41.60 -3.50
C LEU A 370 3.35 42.55 -2.83
N ALA A 371 4.60 42.14 -2.66
CA ALA A 371 5.59 42.87 -1.87
C ALA A 371 5.92 44.27 -2.41
N GLY A 372 5.67 44.55 -3.69
CA GLY A 372 5.82 45.89 -4.27
C GLY A 372 4.64 46.84 -4.00
N GLU A 373 3.54 46.35 -3.46
CA GLU A 373 2.31 47.10 -3.25
C GLU A 373 2.29 47.72 -1.85
N GLU A 374 2.12 49.05 -1.76
CA GLU A 374 2.19 49.78 -0.48
C GLU A 374 1.13 49.30 0.53
N TYR A 375 -0.11 49.10 0.08
CA TYR A 375 -1.22 48.59 0.92
C TYR A 375 -0.96 47.19 1.48
N PHE A 376 -0.19 46.35 0.77
CA PHE A 376 0.22 45.04 1.25
C PHE A 376 1.33 45.17 2.29
N GLN A 377 2.34 45.99 2.03
CA GLN A 377 3.44 46.22 2.97
C GLN A 377 2.91 46.72 4.33
N GLU A 378 1.97 47.67 4.32
CA GLU A 378 1.34 48.18 5.54
C GLU A 378 0.70 47.07 6.38
N LYS A 379 -0.08 46.19 5.75
CA LYS A 379 -0.73 45.05 6.44
C LYS A 379 0.29 44.02 6.88
N ALA A 380 1.25 43.67 6.05
CA ALA A 380 2.29 42.69 6.36
C ALA A 380 3.15 43.13 7.56
N LEU A 381 3.40 44.44 7.71
CA LEU A 381 4.14 45.00 8.85
C LEU A 381 3.36 45.02 10.16
N ILE A 382 2.06 44.77 10.16
CA ILE A 382 1.31 44.50 11.40
C ILE A 382 1.77 43.15 11.98
N TYR A 383 2.03 42.17 11.13
CA TYR A 383 2.27 40.77 11.52
C TYR A 383 3.75 40.37 11.52
N LEU A 384 4.47 40.62 10.42
CA LEU A 384 5.84 40.14 10.21
C LEU A 384 6.80 40.52 11.34
N PRO A 385 6.84 41.76 11.87
CA PRO A 385 7.72 42.11 12.97
C PRO A 385 7.51 41.25 14.24
N HIS A 386 6.30 40.74 14.42
CA HIS A 386 5.89 39.91 15.57
C HIS A 386 5.87 38.41 15.26
N ALA A 387 6.07 37.99 14.01
CA ALA A 387 6.11 36.59 13.63
C ALA A 387 7.34 35.88 14.22
N HIS A 388 7.33 34.55 14.32
CA HIS A 388 8.49 33.79 14.79
C HIS A 388 9.77 34.15 14.01
N LYS A 389 10.92 34.23 14.69
CA LYS A 389 12.21 34.67 14.12
C LYS A 389 12.52 34.03 12.76
N ASP A 390 12.37 32.72 12.62
CA ASP A 390 12.61 32.02 11.35
C ASP A 390 11.77 32.55 10.18
N ILE A 391 10.50 32.88 10.42
CA ILE A 391 9.58 33.43 9.41
C ILE A 391 10.06 34.83 9.01
N ARG A 392 10.44 35.66 10.00
CA ARG A 392 10.99 36.99 9.75
C ARG A 392 12.28 36.92 8.93
N ASP A 393 13.21 36.10 9.38
CA ASP A 393 14.52 35.92 8.75
C ASP A 393 14.38 35.37 7.33
N HIS A 394 13.42 34.46 7.09
CA HIS A 394 13.07 33.96 5.77
C HIS A 394 12.66 35.10 4.83
N TYR A 395 11.65 35.89 5.21
CA TYR A 395 11.15 36.97 4.35
C TYR A 395 12.14 38.12 4.21
N VAL A 396 12.92 38.46 5.24
CA VAL A 396 14.00 39.46 5.14
C VAL A 396 15.03 39.03 4.10
N ARG A 397 15.46 37.76 4.10
CA ARG A 397 16.36 37.23 3.06
C ARG A 397 15.71 37.23 1.68
N LEU A 398 14.45 36.82 1.60
CA LEU A 398 13.69 36.75 0.35
C LEU A 398 13.54 38.13 -0.31
N LEU A 399 13.18 39.16 0.48
CA LEU A 399 13.02 40.54 0.03
C LEU A 399 14.34 41.15 -0.45
N LYS A 400 15.43 40.99 0.34
CA LYS A 400 16.77 41.48 -0.05
C LYS A 400 17.24 40.84 -1.36
N LYS A 401 17.01 39.54 -1.53
CA LYS A 401 17.36 38.83 -2.78
C LYS A 401 16.65 39.41 -4.01
N HIS A 402 15.47 40.03 -3.84
CA HIS A 402 14.68 40.62 -4.91
C HIS A 402 14.75 42.16 -4.95
N GLY A 403 15.72 42.78 -4.26
CA GLY A 403 15.94 44.23 -4.30
C GLY A 403 14.91 45.07 -3.54
N LEU A 404 14.15 44.46 -2.62
CA LEU A 404 13.16 45.13 -1.77
C LEU A 404 13.74 45.47 -0.39
N ASP A 405 14.94 46.08 -0.39
CA ASP A 405 15.71 46.37 0.84
C ASP A 405 14.98 47.30 1.80
N SER A 406 14.23 48.28 1.28
CA SER A 406 13.44 49.21 2.10
C SER A 406 12.34 48.50 2.89
N PHE A 407 11.66 47.52 2.28
CA PHE A 407 10.66 46.72 2.96
C PHE A 407 11.32 45.75 3.94
N ALA A 408 12.42 45.10 3.55
CA ALA A 408 13.17 44.21 4.43
C ALA A 408 13.67 44.91 5.71
N ALA A 409 14.14 46.16 5.60
CA ALA A 409 14.58 46.96 6.74
C ALA A 409 13.45 47.19 7.75
N ARG A 410 12.23 47.52 7.27
CA ARG A 410 11.06 47.80 8.12
C ARG A 410 10.58 46.58 8.92
N ILE A 411 10.90 45.35 8.48
CA ILE A 411 10.59 44.12 9.23
C ILE A 411 11.55 43.95 10.42
N GLY A 412 12.83 44.32 10.24
CA GLY A 412 13.90 44.12 11.22
C GLY A 412 13.82 45.01 12.46
N ASP A 413 13.05 46.09 12.42
CA ASP A 413 12.86 47.04 13.53
C ASP A 413 11.84 46.57 14.59
N GLY A 414 11.24 45.38 14.40
CA GLY A 414 10.33 44.74 15.34
C GLY A 414 11.00 44.16 16.58
N THR A 415 11.24 44.99 17.59
CA THR A 415 11.64 44.52 18.92
C THR A 415 10.43 44.16 19.77
N VAL A 416 10.06 42.88 19.89
CA VAL A 416 9.46 42.36 21.14
C VAL A 416 9.68 40.84 21.28
N ASP A 417 10.88 40.44 21.68
CA ASP A 417 10.99 39.29 22.58
C ASP A 417 11.27 39.86 23.97
N ALA A 418 10.19 40.15 24.71
CA ALA A 418 10.28 40.38 26.13
C ALA A 418 11.00 39.18 26.75
N ALA A 419 12.09 39.44 27.45
CA ALA A 419 13.05 38.48 28.00
C ALA A 419 12.49 37.63 29.15
N GLY A 420 11.38 36.93 28.91
CA GLY A 420 10.92 35.79 29.68
C GLY A 420 11.25 34.50 28.94
N ARG A 421 11.80 33.50 29.62
CA ARG A 421 12.08 32.17 29.04
C ARG A 421 10.72 31.51 28.71
N ARG A 422 10.29 31.60 27.44
CA ARG A 422 9.06 30.94 26.97
C ARG A 422 9.20 29.43 27.15
N GLN A 423 8.11 28.76 27.50
CA GLN A 423 8.13 27.30 27.62
C GLN A 423 8.25 26.67 26.23
N LYS A 424 9.14 25.70 26.10
CA LYS A 424 9.36 24.98 24.85
C LYS A 424 8.27 23.92 24.65
N ILE A 425 7.70 23.88 23.44
CA ILE A 425 6.76 22.85 23.01
C ILE A 425 7.40 22.14 21.82
N CYS A 426 7.58 20.82 21.94
CA CYS A 426 8.10 20.01 20.85
C CYS A 426 6.95 19.63 19.93
N ALA A 427 7.10 19.79 18.61
CA ALA A 427 6.15 19.26 17.65
C ALA A 427 6.86 18.44 16.57
N VAL A 428 6.34 17.25 16.30
CA VAL A 428 6.91 16.28 15.35
C VAL A 428 5.85 15.94 14.31
N ASP A 429 6.14 16.23 13.05
CA ASP A 429 5.22 16.03 11.94
C ASP A 429 6.02 16.00 10.63
N ASP A 430 5.80 15.00 9.79
CA ASP A 430 6.47 14.85 8.49
C ASP A 430 5.96 15.89 7.47
N SER A 431 4.81 16.51 7.74
CA SER A 431 4.31 17.64 6.97
C SER A 431 4.92 18.95 7.46
N ARG A 432 5.83 19.50 6.66
CA ARG A 432 6.30 20.90 6.79
C ARG A 432 5.16 21.92 6.86
N MET A 433 3.99 21.60 6.30
CA MET A 433 2.82 22.44 6.47
C MET A 433 2.41 22.52 7.93
N ILE A 434 2.17 21.36 8.54
CA ILE A 434 1.67 21.27 9.89
C ILE A 434 2.73 21.82 10.86
N LEU A 435 4.01 21.58 10.62
CA LEU A 435 5.09 22.22 11.38
C LEU A 435 5.03 23.76 11.32
N ASN A 436 4.73 24.35 10.15
CA ASN A 436 4.57 25.81 10.05
C ASN A 436 3.31 26.31 10.78
N ILE A 437 2.22 25.53 10.78
CA ILE A 437 1.03 25.83 11.58
C ILE A 437 1.39 25.79 13.07
N TYR A 438 2.04 24.73 13.55
CA TYR A 438 2.56 24.67 14.93
C TYR A 438 3.45 25.86 15.25
N LYS A 439 4.37 26.23 14.36
CA LYS A 439 5.27 27.38 14.55
C LYS A 439 4.49 28.66 14.82
N ALA A 440 3.54 28.98 13.95
CA ALA A 440 2.75 30.20 14.04
C ALA A 440 1.84 30.19 15.27
N THR A 441 1.08 29.10 15.46
CA THR A 441 0.11 28.98 16.54
C THR A 441 0.76 28.95 17.92
N LEU A 442 1.82 28.16 18.11
CA LEU A 442 2.51 28.07 19.41
C LEU A 442 3.16 29.41 19.77
N HIS A 443 3.71 30.12 18.80
CA HIS A 443 4.27 31.45 19.02
C HIS A 443 3.18 32.47 19.41
N GLU A 444 2.02 32.45 18.74
CA GLU A 444 0.86 33.29 19.07
C GLU A 444 0.33 33.01 20.48
N LEU A 445 0.39 31.75 20.93
CA LEU A 445 0.04 31.33 22.29
C LEU A 445 1.12 31.63 23.35
N GLY A 446 2.26 32.21 22.96
CA GLY A 446 3.34 32.61 23.88
C GLY A 446 4.36 31.52 24.20
N PHE A 447 4.39 30.42 23.44
CA PHE A 447 5.35 29.32 23.58
C PHE A 447 6.55 29.46 22.63
N GLU A 448 7.60 28.69 22.91
CA GLU A 448 8.75 28.50 22.02
C GLU A 448 8.58 27.17 21.27
N PRO A 449 8.23 27.18 19.97
CA PRO A 449 8.09 25.95 19.19
C PRO A 449 9.46 25.34 18.85
N VAL A 450 9.63 24.04 19.12
CA VAL A 450 10.77 23.22 18.68
C VAL A 450 10.24 22.15 17.74
N LEU A 451 10.64 22.17 16.48
CA LEU A 451 9.94 21.44 15.42
C LEU A 451 10.86 20.41 14.76
N PHE A 452 10.33 19.23 14.47
CA PHE A 452 11.04 18.15 13.81
C PHE A 452 10.21 17.55 12.68
N GLU A 453 10.79 17.51 11.48
CA GLU A 453 10.22 16.80 10.32
C GLU A 453 10.41 15.28 10.43
N PHE A 454 11.44 14.86 11.17
CA PHE A 454 11.80 13.46 11.32
C PHE A 454 11.82 13.07 12.81
N PRO A 455 11.10 11.99 13.21
CA PRO A 455 11.03 11.55 14.61
C PRO A 455 12.38 11.26 15.26
N ALA A 456 13.35 10.76 14.49
CA ALA A 456 14.70 10.48 14.99
C ALA A 456 15.38 11.73 15.58
N GLY A 457 15.24 12.87 14.90
CA GLY A 457 15.80 14.15 15.38
C GLY A 457 15.13 14.63 16.67
N ALA A 458 13.81 14.39 16.81
CA ALA A 458 13.09 14.71 18.02
C ALA A 458 13.58 13.89 19.22
N LEU A 459 13.81 12.59 19.03
CA LEU A 459 14.36 11.71 20.07
C LEU A 459 15.76 12.15 20.52
N GLU A 460 16.67 12.41 19.58
CA GLU A 460 18.02 12.90 19.91
C GLU A 460 18.02 14.21 20.69
N TRP A 461 17.03 15.08 20.42
CA TRP A 461 16.87 16.33 21.14
C TRP A 461 16.22 16.14 22.52
N LEU A 462 15.20 15.29 22.63
CA LEU A 462 14.53 14.92 23.89
C LEU A 462 15.48 14.20 24.87
N GLU A 463 16.59 13.65 24.35
CA GLU A 463 17.66 13.15 25.20
C GLU A 463 18.36 14.25 26.00
N LYS A 464 18.45 15.46 25.44
CA LYS A 464 19.24 16.59 25.96
C LYS A 464 18.37 17.63 26.66
N GLU A 465 17.15 17.84 26.18
CA GLU A 465 16.25 18.91 26.63
C GLU A 465 14.84 18.34 26.87
N LYS A 466 14.20 18.77 27.96
CA LYS A 466 12.81 18.38 28.28
C LYS A 466 11.84 19.54 27.98
N PRO A 467 10.95 19.43 26.99
CA PRO A 467 9.91 20.42 26.73
C PRO A 467 8.78 20.34 27.76
N ALA A 468 7.87 21.30 27.72
CA ALA A 468 6.67 21.28 28.56
C ALA A 468 5.60 20.30 28.04
N LEU A 469 5.57 20.05 26.73
CA LEU A 469 4.63 19.16 26.06
C LEU A 469 5.18 18.74 24.69
N VAL A 470 4.80 17.55 24.22
CA VAL A 470 5.06 17.07 22.85
C VAL A 470 3.75 16.99 22.08
N LEU A 471 3.75 17.52 20.86
CA LEU A 471 2.74 17.30 19.83
C LEU A 471 3.37 16.34 18.81
N THR A 472 2.69 15.26 18.45
CA THR A 472 3.21 14.33 17.43
C THR A 472 2.13 13.91 16.49
N ASP A 473 2.43 13.85 15.19
CA ASP A 473 1.59 13.14 14.24
C ASP A 473 1.56 11.63 14.55
N LEU A 474 0.49 10.95 14.15
CA LEU A 474 0.38 9.49 14.27
C LEU A 474 1.12 8.76 13.14
N ASN A 475 0.99 9.24 11.90
CA ASN A 475 1.40 8.55 10.69
C ASN A 475 2.59 9.26 10.06
N MET A 476 3.78 8.95 10.55
CA MET A 476 5.03 9.47 10.00
C MET A 476 5.86 8.32 9.39
N PRO A 477 6.65 8.57 8.33
CA PRO A 477 7.54 7.58 7.74
C PRO A 477 8.55 7.04 8.76
N GLU A 478 8.92 5.77 8.59
CA GLU A 478 9.91 5.03 9.39
C GLU A 478 9.54 4.78 10.87
N ILE A 479 9.14 5.83 11.60
CA ILE A 479 8.76 5.78 13.01
C ILE A 479 7.40 6.45 13.17
N THR A 480 6.39 5.68 13.56
CA THR A 480 5.03 6.21 13.82
C THR A 480 4.98 7.03 15.11
N GLY A 481 3.93 7.83 15.28
CA GLY A 481 3.68 8.57 16.52
C GLY A 481 3.54 7.67 17.75
N ILE A 482 3.02 6.46 17.57
CA ILE A 482 2.95 5.42 18.61
C ILE A 482 4.36 4.98 19.00
N GLN A 483 5.19 4.59 18.03
CA GLN A 483 6.57 4.15 18.29
C GLN A 483 7.44 5.27 18.89
N LEU A 484 7.24 6.51 18.43
CA LEU A 484 7.87 7.68 19.03
C LEU A 484 7.44 7.84 20.49
N THR A 485 6.15 7.70 20.78
CA THR A 485 5.60 7.79 22.14
C THR A 485 6.20 6.72 23.05
N GLU A 486 6.27 5.45 22.60
CA GLU A 486 6.86 4.35 23.37
C GLU A 486 8.30 4.69 23.79
N LYS A 487 9.12 5.15 22.85
CA LYS A 487 10.51 5.57 23.12
C LYS A 487 10.60 6.73 24.10
N ILE A 488 9.71 7.72 23.99
CA ILE A 488 9.66 8.84 24.95
C ILE A 488 9.28 8.34 26.35
N ARG A 489 8.39 7.34 26.43
CA ARG A 489 7.87 6.76 27.68
C ARG A 489 8.87 5.87 28.40
N GLU A 490 9.89 5.36 27.73
CA GLU A 490 11.05 4.71 28.38
C GLU A 490 11.78 5.66 29.33
N LYS A 491 11.72 6.98 29.07
CA LYS A 491 12.43 8.01 29.83
C LYS A 491 11.52 8.91 30.68
N TYR A 492 10.37 9.31 30.15
CA TYR A 492 9.47 10.27 30.81
C TYR A 492 8.06 9.71 30.99
N GLY A 493 7.58 9.71 32.24
CA GLY A 493 6.21 9.27 32.53
C GLY A 493 5.13 10.21 31.95
N PRO A 494 3.86 9.76 31.80
CA PRO A 494 2.77 10.58 31.25
C PRO A 494 2.48 11.88 32.02
N SER A 495 2.73 11.90 33.34
CA SER A 495 2.59 13.11 34.16
C SER A 495 3.78 14.06 34.07
N GLU A 496 4.94 13.54 33.67
CA GLU A 496 6.19 14.31 33.60
C GLU A 496 6.34 15.02 32.25
N LEU A 497 5.93 14.36 31.17
CA LEU A 497 5.95 14.90 29.82
C LEU A 497 4.65 14.52 29.09
N PRO A 498 3.66 15.44 29.08
CA PRO A 498 2.43 15.25 28.31
C PRO A 498 2.71 15.13 26.82
N ILE A 499 2.08 14.14 26.19
CA ILE A 499 2.14 13.93 24.74
C ILE A 499 0.71 13.99 24.21
N ILE A 500 0.45 14.91 23.29
CA ILE A 500 -0.80 14.99 22.56
C ILE A 500 -0.53 14.49 21.15
N MET A 501 -1.23 13.43 20.74
CA MET A 501 -1.14 12.93 19.38
C MET A 501 -2.11 13.69 18.48
N VAL A 502 -1.66 14.08 17.30
CA VAL A 502 -2.38 14.95 16.38
C VAL A 502 -2.56 14.21 15.06
N THR A 503 -3.74 13.68 14.79
CA THR A 503 -3.95 12.70 13.69
C THR A 503 -5.13 13.07 12.80
N THR A 504 -5.07 12.74 11.50
CA THR A 504 -6.22 12.86 10.59
C THR A 504 -7.28 11.77 10.80
N GLN A 505 -7.03 10.79 11.66
CA GLN A 505 -7.92 9.64 11.89
C GLN A 505 -8.67 9.80 13.22
N GLY A 506 -10.00 9.69 13.19
CA GLY A 506 -10.87 9.77 14.37
C GLY A 506 -11.31 8.41 14.93
N ASP A 507 -10.72 7.30 14.47
CA ASP A 507 -11.17 5.95 14.80
C ASP A 507 -10.86 5.53 16.24
N ALA A 508 -11.81 4.83 16.86
CA ALA A 508 -11.74 4.38 18.25
C ALA A 508 -10.57 3.40 18.54
N GLN A 509 -10.11 2.64 17.54
CA GLN A 509 -8.99 1.71 17.70
C GLN A 509 -7.64 2.42 17.79
N ASP A 510 -7.42 3.45 16.94
CA ASP A 510 -6.22 4.28 17.01
C ASP A 510 -6.17 5.02 18.36
N HIS A 511 -7.34 5.40 18.90
CA HIS A 511 -7.44 5.95 20.24
C HIS A 511 -7.07 4.95 21.34
N GLU A 512 -7.50 3.68 21.25
CA GLU A 512 -7.17 2.66 22.25
C GLU A 512 -5.67 2.30 22.21
N ALA A 513 -5.09 2.15 21.00
CA ALA A 513 -3.67 1.89 20.82
C ALA A 513 -2.81 3.05 21.34
N ALA A 514 -3.19 4.29 21.03
CA ALA A 514 -2.55 5.50 21.54
C ALA A 514 -2.57 5.58 23.07
N GLN A 515 -3.71 5.28 23.70
CA GLN A 515 -3.83 5.29 25.15
C GLN A 515 -2.97 4.21 25.81
N LYS A 516 -2.87 3.01 25.22
CA LYS A 516 -2.04 1.92 25.73
C LYS A 516 -0.56 2.28 25.81
N VAL A 517 -0.05 3.03 24.83
CA VAL A 517 1.36 3.50 24.83
C VAL A 517 1.57 4.77 25.65
N GLY A 518 0.53 5.29 26.31
CA GLY A 518 0.64 6.40 27.25
C GLY A 518 0.54 7.79 26.61
N VAL A 519 -0.14 7.92 25.46
CA VAL A 519 -0.57 9.24 24.94
C VAL A 519 -1.56 9.88 25.91
N ASN A 520 -1.41 11.17 26.18
CA ASN A 520 -2.24 11.89 27.15
C ASN A 520 -3.57 12.37 26.55
N ASP A 521 -3.56 12.79 25.29
CA ASP A 521 -4.74 13.30 24.58
C ASP A 521 -4.58 13.12 23.07
N ILE A 522 -5.70 13.17 22.36
CA ILE A 522 -5.72 13.09 20.89
C ILE A 522 -6.44 14.33 20.35
N LEU A 523 -5.80 14.98 19.39
CA LEU A 523 -6.34 16.10 18.65
C LEU A 523 -6.51 15.68 17.19
N ILE A 524 -7.73 15.78 16.67
CA ILE A 524 -7.98 15.44 15.27
C ILE A 524 -7.49 16.59 14.39
N LYS A 525 -6.71 16.25 13.37
CA LYS A 525 -6.35 17.15 12.28
C LYS A 525 -7.55 17.35 11.39
N PRO A 526 -7.71 18.56 10.86
CA PRO A 526 -6.96 19.78 11.11
C PRO A 526 -7.35 20.43 12.44
N PHE A 527 -6.41 21.18 13.01
CA PHE A 527 -6.60 21.94 14.23
C PHE A 527 -6.40 23.43 13.96
N ASN A 528 -6.98 24.27 14.82
CA ASN A 528 -6.80 25.71 14.81
C ASN A 528 -6.24 26.18 16.15
N ALA A 529 -5.99 27.48 16.30
CA ALA A 529 -5.40 28.02 17.51
C ALA A 529 -6.24 27.75 18.77
N GLU A 530 -7.58 27.78 18.66
CA GLU A 530 -8.47 27.51 19.77
C GLU A 530 -8.49 26.03 20.18
N SER A 531 -8.60 25.12 19.21
CA SER A 531 -8.63 23.67 19.50
C SER A 531 -7.28 23.20 20.06
N LEU A 532 -6.17 23.71 19.54
CA LEU A 532 -4.84 23.43 20.06
C LEU A 532 -4.66 24.03 21.47
N LYS A 533 -5.07 25.29 21.70
CA LYS A 533 -5.05 25.92 23.04
C LYS A 533 -5.86 25.12 24.05
N LYS A 534 -7.06 24.65 23.66
CA LYS A 534 -7.93 23.84 24.52
C LYS A 534 -7.30 22.49 24.87
N ALA A 535 -6.68 21.81 23.91
CA ALA A 535 -6.03 20.53 24.14
C ALA A 535 -4.81 20.68 25.06
N MET A 536 -3.93 21.65 24.77
CA MET A 536 -2.74 21.95 25.58
C MET A 536 -3.08 22.42 26.99
N GLY A 537 -4.13 23.24 27.13
CA GLY A 537 -4.58 23.83 28.39
C GLY A 537 -4.99 22.82 29.47
N LYS A 538 -5.23 21.55 29.10
CA LYS A 538 -5.46 20.45 30.05
C LYS A 538 -4.20 20.04 30.81
N TYR A 539 -3.02 20.31 30.27
CA TYR A 539 -1.74 19.78 30.77
C TYR A 539 -0.73 20.87 31.12
N ILE A 540 -0.80 22.04 30.47
CA ILE A 540 0.10 23.17 30.71
C ILE A 540 -0.69 24.48 30.78
N THR A 541 -0.14 25.49 31.47
CA THR A 541 -0.78 26.82 31.53
C THR A 541 -0.59 27.54 30.20
N VAL A 542 -1.68 27.85 29.51
CA VAL A 542 -1.68 28.66 28.28
C VAL A 542 -2.15 30.07 28.61
N SER A 543 -1.32 31.06 28.32
CA SER A 543 -1.59 32.49 28.57
C SER A 543 -2.79 33.05 27.79
#